data_AF-A0A4R4Y3N5-F1
#
_entry.id   AF-A0A4R4Y3N5-F1
#
_cell.length_a   1.000
_cell.length_b   1.000
_cell.length_c   1.000
_cell.angle_alpha   90.00
_cell.angle_beta   90.00
_cell.angle_gamma   90.00
#
_symmetry.space_group_name_H-M   'P 1'
#
loop_
_entity.id
_entity.type
_entity.pdbx_description
1 polymer ?
#
loop_
_entity_poly.entity_id
_entity_poly.type
_entity_poly.pdbx_seq_one_letter_code
_entity_poly.pdbx_strand_id
1 'polypeptide(L)' 'MSERKHDEDKPLADRRAEGNAPQEDDHDFADEHTPGPTDPPVAEAETPGGEDDGYSPQTDVP' A
#
# COMPACT_ATOMS: atom_id res chain seq x y z
N MET A 1 -34.83 -20.83 17.41
CA MET A 1 -35.04 -20.04 16.18
C MET A 1 -33.66 -19.82 15.60
N SER A 2 -33.27 -20.50 14.52
CA SER A 2 -31.95 -20.26 13.94
C SER A 2 -31.95 -18.86 13.35
N GLU A 3 -31.18 -17.93 13.94
CA GLU A 3 -30.89 -16.66 13.29
C GLU A 3 -30.25 -16.97 11.93
N ARG A 4 -30.97 -16.70 10.85
CA ARG A 4 -30.38 -16.65 9.51
C ARG A 4 -29.44 -15.44 9.52
N LYS A 5 -28.15 -15.69 9.73
CA LYS A 5 -27.11 -14.67 9.57
C LYS A 5 -27.24 -14.09 8.17
N HIS A 6 -27.42 -12.78 8.06
CA HIS A 6 -27.56 -12.13 6.77
C HIS A 6 -26.18 -12.02 6.11
N ASP A 7 -26.13 -12.04 4.78
CA ASP A 7 -24.85 -11.90 4.06
C ASP A 7 -24.19 -10.54 4.33
N GLU A 8 -24.97 -9.54 4.73
CA GLU A 8 -24.51 -8.22 5.17
C GLU A 8 -23.66 -8.27 6.45
N ASP A 9 -23.85 -9.29 7.28
CA ASP A 9 -23.11 -9.48 8.54
C ASP A 9 -21.73 -10.13 8.30
N LYS A 10 -21.49 -10.68 7.10
CA LYS A 10 -20.22 -11.31 6.75
C LYS A 10 -19.16 -10.24 6.45
N PRO A 11 -17.90 -10.46 6.87
CA PRO A 11 -16.75 -9.70 6.38
C PRO A 11 -16.74 -9.58 4.85
N LEU A 12 -16.27 -8.44 4.36
CA LEU A 12 -16.29 -8.12 2.93
C LEU A 12 -15.51 -9.16 2.10
N ALA A 13 -14.41 -9.68 2.63
CA ALA A 13 -13.60 -10.71 1.98
C ALA A 13 -14.38 -12.01 1.76
N ASP A 14 -15.06 -12.50 2.79
CA ASP A 14 -15.87 -13.73 2.73
C ASP A 14 -17.04 -13.58 1.75
N ARG A 15 -17.69 -12.40 1.75
CA ARG A 15 -18.78 -12.08 0.81
C ARG A 15 -18.30 -12.05 -0.64
N ARG A 16 -17.10 -11.52 -0.90
CA ARG A 16 -16.49 -11.49 -2.24
C ARG A 16 -16.10 -12.89 -2.72
N ALA A 17 -15.51 -13.70 -1.85
CA ALA A 17 -15.12 -15.07 -2.15
C ALA A 17 -16.33 -15.96 -2.50
N GLU A 18 -17.42 -15.87 -1.73
CA GLU A 18 -18.66 -16.60 -2.01
C GLU A 18 -19.35 -16.13 -3.30
N GLY A 19 -19.26 -14.84 -3.62
CA GLY A 19 -19.82 -14.25 -4.83
C GLY A 19 -19.01 -14.52 -6.11
N ASN A 20 -17.89 -15.24 -6.02
CA ASN A 20 -16.91 -15.40 -7.10
C ASN A 20 -16.58 -14.06 -7.78
N ALA A 21 -16.50 -13.00 -6.98
CA ALA A 21 -16.09 -11.70 -7.46
C ALA A 21 -14.63 -11.82 -7.94
N PRO A 22 -14.24 -11.11 -9.02
CA PRO A 22 -12.84 -11.05 -9.41
C PRO A 22 -12.01 -10.65 -8.20
N GLN A 23 -11.16 -11.56 -7.73
CA GLN A 23 -10.07 -11.15 -6.88
C GLN A 23 -9.20 -10.25 -7.75
N GLU A 24 -8.78 -9.11 -7.22
CA GLU A 24 -7.71 -8.38 -7.86
C GLU A 24 -6.55 -9.37 -7.93
N ASP A 25 -6.19 -9.77 -9.15
CA ASP A 25 -4.93 -10.48 -9.33
C ASP A 25 -3.88 -9.60 -8.65
N ASP A 26 -3.02 -10.20 -7.83
CA ASP A 26 -1.88 -9.53 -7.24
C ASP A 26 -0.99 -9.07 -8.40
N HIS A 27 -1.38 -7.96 -9.04
CA HIS A 27 -0.53 -7.22 -9.94
C HIS A 27 0.68 -6.90 -9.08
N ASP A 28 1.83 -7.43 -9.49
CA ASP A 28 3.06 -7.20 -8.78
C ASP A 28 3.37 -5.70 -8.86
N PHE A 29 2.91 -4.94 -7.87
CA PHE A 29 3.13 -3.50 -7.77
C PHE A 29 4.63 -3.17 -7.77
N ALA A 30 5.50 -4.16 -7.52
CA ALA A 30 6.94 -4.00 -7.66
C ALA A 30 7.36 -3.74 -9.11
N ASP A 31 6.65 -4.29 -10.10
CA ASP A 31 6.96 -4.06 -11.51
C ASP A 31 6.62 -2.62 -11.94
N GLU A 32 5.60 -1.99 -11.33
CA GLU A 32 5.23 -0.60 -11.61
C GLU A 32 6.34 0.39 -11.19
N HIS A 33 7.14 0.02 -10.19
CA HIS A 33 8.26 0.82 -9.69
C HIS A 33 9.62 0.33 -10.17
N THR A 34 9.66 -0.67 -11.05
CA THR A 34 10.92 -1.15 -11.62
C THR A 34 11.39 -0.18 -12.71
N PRO A 35 12.57 0.45 -12.58
CA PRO A 35 13.09 1.37 -13.59
C PRO A 35 13.25 0.67 -14.95
N GLY A 36 12.77 1.34 -16.00
CA GLY A 36 12.94 0.92 -17.38
C GLY A 36 14.35 1.17 -17.93
N PRO A 37 14.64 0.71 -19.15
CA PRO A 37 15.98 0.79 -19.76
C PRO A 37 16.44 2.23 -20.06
N THR A 38 15.51 3.19 -20.10
CA THR A 38 15.77 4.61 -20.32
C THR A 38 15.66 5.44 -19.05
N ASP A 39 15.24 4.83 -17.95
CA ASP A 39 15.06 5.54 -16.69
C ASP A 39 16.43 5.78 -16.04
N PRO A 40 16.59 6.91 -15.32
CA PRO A 40 17.80 7.15 -14.55
C PRO A 40 17.95 6.07 -13.47
N PRO A 41 19.20 5.76 -13.05
CA PRO A 41 19.42 4.80 -11.98
C PRO A 41 18.73 5.26 -10.69
N VAL A 42 18.17 4.31 -9.94
CA VAL A 42 17.65 4.58 -8.59
C VAL A 42 18.81 5.12 -7.76
N ALA A 43 18.59 6.26 -7.11
CA ALA A 43 19.56 6.84 -6.20
C ALA A 43 19.94 5.79 -5.14
N GLU A 44 21.20 5.76 -4.73
CA GLU A 44 21.62 4.93 -3.62
C GLU A 44 20.70 5.22 -2.42
N ALA A 45 20.24 4.18 -1.73
CA ALA A 45 19.44 4.35 -0.54
C ALA A 45 20.20 5.31 0.38
N GLU A 46 19.58 6.43 0.74
CA GLU A 46 20.17 7.36 1.68
C GLU A 46 20.57 6.55 2.90
N THR A 47 21.86 6.57 3.23
CA THR A 47 22.34 6.00 4.48
C THR A 47 21.47 6.58 5.60
N PRO A 48 21.02 5.80 6.60
CA PRO A 48 20.31 6.35 7.75
C PRO A 48 21.16 7.48 8.34
N GLY A 49 20.75 8.73 8.12
CA GLY A 49 21.63 9.89 8.27
C GLY A 49 21.49 10.96 7.18
N GLY A 50 20.62 10.78 6.18
CA GLY A 50 20.09 11.87 5.35
C GLY A 50 19.11 12.75 6.14
N GLU A 51 19.51 13.25 7.30
CA GLU A 51 18.83 14.41 7.86
C GLU A 51 19.14 15.55 6.88
N ASP A 52 18.10 16.12 6.30
CA ASP A 52 18.20 17.37 5.55
C ASP A 52 18.78 18.40 6.52
N ASP A 53 20.11 18.54 6.55
CA ASP A 53 20.88 19.41 7.44
C ASP A 53 20.44 20.86 7.20
N GLY A 54 19.32 21.24 7.81
CA GLY A 54 18.64 22.51 7.55
C GLY A 54 17.12 22.50 7.67
N TYR A 55 16.43 21.36 7.75
CA TYR A 55 14.98 21.34 7.99
C TYR A 55 14.66 21.46 9.49
N SER A 56 14.48 22.69 9.97
CA SER A 56 13.80 22.92 11.25
C SER A 56 12.28 22.85 11.05
N PRO A 57 11.55 22.03 11.83
CA PRO A 57 10.09 22.03 11.80
C PRO A 57 9.53 23.43 12.04
N GLN A 58 8.57 23.86 11.23
CA GLN A 58 7.95 25.19 11.38
C GLN A 58 7.23 25.38 12.72
N THR A 59 6.95 24.29 13.44
CA THR A 59 6.33 24.28 14.76
C THR A 59 7.32 24.35 15.91
N ASP A 60 8.63 24.37 15.63
CA ASP A 60 9.63 24.55 16.67
C ASP A 60 9.57 26.00 17.17
N VAL A 61 9.18 26.17 18.43
CA VAL A 61 9.06 27.47 19.08
C VAL A 61 10.24 27.60 20.05
N PRO A 62 11.03 28.68 19.99
CA PRO A 62 12.20 28.86 20.84
C PRO A 62 11.87 29.01 22.33
#